data_AF-A0A929A3I4-F1
#
_entry.id   AF-A0A929A3I4-F1
#
_cell.length_a   1.000
_cell.length_b   1.000
_cell.length_c   1.000
_cell.angle_alpha   90.00
_cell.angle_beta   90.00
_cell.angle_gamma   90.00
#
_symmetry.space_group_name_H-M   'P 1'
#
loop_
_entity.id
_entity.type
_entity.pdbx_description
1 polymer ?
#
loop_
_entity_poly.entity_id
_entity_poly.type
_entity_poly.pdbx_seq_one_letter_code
_entity_poly.pdbx_strand_id
1 'polypeptide(L)'
;MRFAPEDAECPSFPGVIAGNRGKQHTNDDRYDSSMGWGKLWGSLLVGVMSFSVNSVAQAMTVSSPVVSADETQLSPQSPLQLAQQFQPPNPGSLPGRREGGGTRGESWFADGTPPIALMPESNLGLTSSEQPMLYFYLPPEVAGLEAELYMFNEAGPEEGSLTITLPQESGIIGVPLPDAIPQLSVDETYRWYFAIQVDPVDRSGDLILSGFVRRIAGDPALQQRLSTLPVEDHASVYGEQGLWFDAINLLASMRSQDPNNTQWVTQWETLLQSVDLERIAAQPLLDVSSDNQVSATVTIPTPSTLSDLTF
;
A
#
# COMPACT_ATOMS: atom_id res chain seq x y z
N MET A 1 51.96 19.61 -42.47
CA MET A 1 52.79 18.82 -41.52
C MET A 1 51.84 18.44 -40.39
N ARG A 2 51.05 17.35 -40.49
CA ARG A 2 51.39 15.95 -40.17
C ARG A 2 52.27 15.86 -38.91
N PHE A 3 51.72 15.41 -37.78
CA PHE A 3 52.03 14.11 -37.17
C PHE A 3 51.03 13.81 -36.04
N ALA A 4 50.43 12.62 -36.12
CA ALA A 4 49.94 11.76 -35.04
C ALA A 4 50.63 10.39 -35.27
N PRO A 5 50.42 9.33 -34.47
CA PRO A 5 50.15 9.18 -33.03
C PRO A 5 51.24 8.28 -32.36
N GLU A 6 51.17 8.03 -31.06
CA GLU A 6 51.86 6.87 -30.45
C GLU A 6 50.97 6.18 -29.41
N ASP A 7 50.67 4.92 -29.71
CA ASP A 7 50.08 3.90 -28.84
C ASP A 7 51.16 3.28 -27.94
N ALA A 8 50.81 2.87 -26.71
CA ALA A 8 51.50 1.83 -25.93
C ALA A 8 50.62 1.43 -24.72
N GLU A 9 49.90 0.31 -24.78
CA GLU A 9 50.30 -1.02 -24.28
C GLU A 9 49.97 -1.29 -22.80
N CYS A 10 49.04 -2.23 -22.58
CA CYS A 10 48.85 -2.97 -21.33
C CYS A 10 50.03 -3.91 -21.04
N PRO A 11 50.23 -4.33 -19.79
CA PRO A 11 50.83 -5.63 -19.51
C PRO A 11 49.92 -6.56 -18.71
N SER A 12 49.98 -7.83 -19.10
CA SER A 12 49.31 -9.00 -18.56
C SER A 12 50.32 -9.97 -17.88
N PHE A 13 50.01 -10.45 -16.65
CA PHE A 13 50.40 -11.72 -15.97
C PHE A 13 51.92 -12.06 -15.84
N PRO A 14 52.41 -13.05 -15.01
CA PRO A 14 51.80 -14.28 -14.41
C PRO A 14 52.14 -14.53 -12.91
N GLY A 15 51.52 -15.46 -12.16
CA GLY A 15 51.82 -16.91 -12.04
C GLY A 15 52.03 -17.29 -10.55
N VAL A 16 51.11 -18.01 -9.88
CA VAL A 16 51.09 -19.46 -9.52
C VAL A 16 52.40 -20.05 -8.94
N ILE A 17 52.34 -20.68 -7.74
CA ILE A 17 52.71 -22.08 -7.39
C ILE A 17 52.88 -22.25 -5.84
N ALA A 18 51.98 -23.08 -5.28
CA ALA A 18 52.09 -24.19 -4.30
C ALA A 18 53.04 -24.24 -3.07
N GLY A 19 52.45 -24.77 -1.98
CA GLY A 19 53.04 -25.75 -1.03
C GLY A 19 53.47 -25.18 0.33
N ASN A 20 53.25 -25.79 1.52
CA ASN A 20 52.86 -27.15 1.88
C ASN A 20 52.68 -27.26 3.43
N ARG A 21 51.72 -28.09 3.87
CA ARG A 21 51.73 -29.02 5.02
C ARG A 21 51.80 -28.60 6.51
N GLY A 22 50.80 -29.11 7.24
CA GLY A 22 50.87 -29.67 8.61
C GLY A 22 50.03 -28.90 9.64
N LYS A 23 49.17 -29.49 10.49
CA LYS A 23 48.83 -30.87 10.86
C LYS A 23 47.40 -30.89 11.42
N GLN A 24 46.85 -32.10 11.41
CA GLN A 24 45.56 -32.56 11.93
C GLN A 24 45.35 -32.26 13.43
N HIS A 25 44.09 -32.07 13.84
CA HIS A 25 43.49 -32.88 14.90
C HIS A 25 41.96 -32.93 14.71
N THR A 26 41.45 -34.15 14.83
CA THR A 26 40.06 -34.59 14.69
C THR A 26 39.20 -34.15 15.86
N ASN A 27 37.90 -33.93 15.62
CA ASN A 27 36.86 -34.65 16.37
C ASN A 27 35.54 -34.67 15.58
N ASP A 28 35.05 -35.89 15.45
CA ASP A 28 33.75 -36.31 14.97
C ASP A 28 32.66 -35.82 15.94
N ASP A 29 31.50 -35.46 15.42
CA ASP A 29 30.24 -36.15 15.73
C ASP A 29 29.09 -35.54 14.93
N ARG A 30 28.57 -36.34 14.01
CA ARG A 30 27.39 -36.06 13.18
C ARG A 30 26.12 -36.22 14.01
N TYR A 31 25.22 -35.24 13.89
CA TYR A 31 23.82 -35.35 14.27
C TYR A 31 23.04 -35.88 13.06
N ASP A 32 22.65 -37.17 13.09
CA ASP A 32 21.79 -37.79 12.08
C ASP A 32 20.33 -37.79 12.55
N SER A 33 19.45 -37.42 11.62
CA SER A 33 18.00 -37.32 11.77
C SER A 33 17.36 -38.58 11.22
N SER A 34 16.73 -39.41 12.05
CA SER A 34 15.69 -40.34 11.59
C SER A 34 14.85 -40.90 12.74
N MET A 35 13.60 -40.42 12.85
CA MET A 35 12.55 -41.06 13.65
C MET A 35 11.75 -42.01 12.76
N GLY A 36 12.10 -43.30 12.81
CA GLY A 36 11.28 -44.40 12.30
C GLY A 36 10.44 -45.01 13.43
N TRP A 37 9.12 -45.01 13.27
CA TRP A 37 8.18 -45.58 14.23
C TRP A 37 8.05 -47.10 14.07
N GLY A 38 8.35 -47.84 15.14
CA GLY A 38 8.23 -49.30 15.24
C GLY A 38 7.27 -49.74 16.35
N LYS A 39 6.15 -50.34 15.92
CA LYS A 39 5.25 -51.37 16.49
C LYS A 39 5.44 -51.89 17.94
N LEU A 40 4.29 -52.15 18.60
CA LEU A 40 3.84 -53.32 19.40
C LEU A 40 2.74 -52.80 20.37
N TRP A 41 1.55 -53.40 20.58
CA TRP A 41 1.14 -54.73 21.10
C TRP A 41 -0.21 -55.10 20.44
N GLY A 42 -0.65 -56.34 20.14
CA GLY A 42 -0.71 -57.57 20.94
C GLY A 42 -2.18 -58.06 20.96
N SER A 43 -2.52 -59.09 20.18
CA SER A 43 -3.81 -59.85 20.20
C SER A 43 -4.03 -60.52 21.58
N LEU A 44 -5.18 -61.03 22.06
CA LEU A 44 -6.42 -61.60 21.53
C LEU A 44 -7.32 -61.84 22.78
N LEU A 45 -8.66 -61.78 22.70
CA LEU A 45 -9.55 -62.86 23.18
C LEU A 45 -11.02 -62.65 22.81
N VAL A 46 -11.64 -63.80 22.55
CA VAL A 46 -12.94 -64.09 21.96
C VAL A 46 -14.10 -63.82 22.92
N GLY A 47 -15.22 -63.33 22.38
CA GLY A 47 -16.50 -63.30 23.09
C GLY A 47 -17.66 -63.09 22.12
N VAL A 48 -18.17 -64.18 21.54
CA VAL A 48 -19.42 -64.19 20.78
C VAL A 48 -20.58 -64.13 21.77
N MET A 49 -21.39 -63.07 21.72
CA MET A 49 -22.76 -63.09 22.22
C MET A 49 -23.67 -62.42 21.20
N SER A 50 -24.51 -63.24 20.57
CA SER A 50 -25.65 -62.80 19.79
C SER A 50 -26.72 -62.22 20.71
N PHE A 51 -27.03 -60.93 20.56
CA PHE A 51 -28.30 -60.35 20.99
C PHE A 51 -28.87 -59.55 19.82
N SER A 52 -29.87 -60.11 19.15
CA SER A 52 -30.71 -59.37 18.22
C SER A 52 -31.72 -58.56 19.02
N VAL A 53 -31.44 -57.27 19.21
CA VAL A 53 -32.45 -56.30 19.65
C VAL A 53 -33.06 -55.67 18.39
N ASN A 54 -34.28 -56.07 18.07
CA ASN A 54 -35.13 -55.32 17.15
C ASN A 54 -35.52 -53.99 17.82
N SER A 55 -34.72 -52.95 17.61
CA SER A 55 -35.10 -51.58 17.96
C SER A 55 -36.04 -51.05 16.90
N VAL A 56 -37.33 -50.97 17.26
CA VAL A 56 -38.32 -50.18 16.53
C VAL A 56 -37.94 -48.71 16.71
N ALA A 57 -37.25 -48.13 15.72
CA ALA A 57 -37.08 -46.69 15.64
C ALA A 57 -38.41 -46.08 15.19
N GLN A 58 -39.19 -45.55 16.14
CA GLN A 58 -40.28 -44.64 15.80
C GLN A 58 -39.66 -43.30 15.42
N ALA A 59 -39.68 -42.98 14.13
CA ALA A 59 -39.34 -41.66 13.64
C ALA A 59 -40.42 -40.69 14.13
N MET A 60 -40.11 -39.89 15.16
CA MET A 60 -40.88 -38.68 15.44
C MET A 60 -40.51 -37.67 14.37
N THR A 61 -41.40 -37.47 13.40
CA THR A 61 -41.33 -36.35 12.46
C THR A 61 -41.59 -35.07 13.24
N VAL A 62 -40.52 -34.39 13.65
CA VAL A 62 -40.60 -33.00 14.11
C VAL A 62 -40.83 -32.16 12.87
N SER A 63 -42.05 -31.64 12.70
CA SER A 63 -42.30 -30.61 11.68
C SER A 63 -41.67 -29.30 12.18
N SER A 64 -40.48 -28.98 11.70
CA SER A 64 -39.94 -27.63 11.83
C SER A 64 -40.87 -26.67 11.09
N PRO A 65 -41.30 -25.55 11.68
CA PRO A 65 -41.92 -24.49 10.89
C PRO A 65 -40.88 -23.98 9.90
N VAL A 66 -41.21 -24.05 8.61
CA VAL A 66 -40.49 -23.32 7.56
C VAL A 66 -40.70 -21.85 7.85
N VAL A 67 -39.80 -21.27 8.62
CA VAL A 67 -39.60 -19.82 8.63
C VAL A 67 -39.03 -19.52 7.25
N SER A 68 -39.88 -18.97 6.38
CA SER A 68 -39.45 -18.30 5.17
C SER A 68 -38.44 -17.23 5.59
N ALA A 69 -37.16 -17.55 5.43
CA ALA A 69 -36.13 -16.54 5.34
C ALA A 69 -36.49 -15.73 4.10
N ASP A 70 -36.94 -14.50 4.33
CA ASP A 70 -36.99 -13.48 3.31
C ASP A 70 -35.54 -13.22 2.91
N GLU A 71 -35.06 -13.93 1.87
CA GLU A 71 -33.85 -13.57 1.17
C GLU A 71 -34.12 -12.22 0.49
N THR A 72 -33.94 -11.13 1.24
CA THR A 72 -33.51 -9.87 0.65
C THR A 72 -32.22 -10.17 -0.10
N GLN A 73 -32.35 -10.46 -1.39
CA GLN A 73 -31.26 -10.52 -2.34
C GLN A 73 -30.49 -9.20 -2.24
N LEU A 74 -29.36 -9.23 -1.52
CA LEU A 74 -28.32 -8.23 -1.61
C LEU A 74 -27.87 -8.21 -3.07
N SER A 75 -28.42 -7.27 -3.82
CA SER A 75 -27.95 -6.97 -5.17
C SER A 75 -26.51 -6.46 -5.03
N PRO A 76 -25.55 -6.95 -5.85
CA PRO A 76 -24.20 -6.42 -5.84
C PRO A 76 -24.30 -4.90 -6.02
N GLN A 77 -23.70 -4.14 -5.11
CA GLN A 77 -23.82 -2.69 -5.13
C GLN A 77 -23.23 -2.19 -6.45
N SER A 78 -24.07 -1.56 -7.28
CA SER A 78 -23.65 -1.05 -8.58
C SER A 78 -22.57 0.02 -8.40
N PRO A 79 -21.61 0.19 -9.32
CA PRO A 79 -20.62 1.26 -9.24
C PRO A 79 -21.26 2.64 -9.06
N LEU A 80 -22.43 2.88 -9.65
CA LEU A 80 -23.22 4.10 -9.45
C LEU A 80 -23.58 4.39 -7.99
N GLN A 81 -23.75 3.36 -7.15
CA GLN A 81 -23.99 3.54 -5.71
C GLN A 81 -22.73 4.05 -5.01
N LEU A 82 -21.54 3.57 -5.37
CA LEU A 82 -20.27 4.02 -4.78
C LEU A 82 -20.08 5.54 -4.93
N ALA A 83 -20.28 6.08 -6.14
CA ALA A 83 -20.17 7.54 -6.35
C ALA A 83 -21.25 8.34 -5.61
N GLN A 84 -22.47 7.81 -5.50
CA GLN A 84 -23.56 8.49 -4.80
C GLN A 84 -23.42 8.41 -3.28
N GLN A 85 -22.71 7.41 -2.77
CA GLN A 85 -22.58 7.13 -1.34
C GLN A 85 -21.29 7.69 -0.73
N PHE A 86 -20.27 8.01 -1.53
CA PHE A 86 -19.08 8.64 -0.99
C PHE A 86 -19.43 9.99 -0.37
N GLN A 87 -19.26 10.08 0.94
CA GLN A 87 -19.47 11.32 1.70
C GLN A 87 -18.12 11.83 2.18
N PRO A 88 -17.54 12.85 1.53
CA PRO A 88 -16.29 13.43 2.00
C PRO A 88 -16.49 14.04 3.39
N PRO A 89 -15.50 13.91 4.29
CA PRO A 89 -15.59 14.53 5.60
C PRO A 89 -15.59 16.07 5.46
N ASN A 90 -16.27 16.75 6.38
CA ASN A 90 -16.25 18.20 6.44
C ASN A 90 -14.83 18.67 6.84
N PRO A 91 -14.13 19.45 5.99
CA PRO A 91 -12.75 19.87 6.26
C PRO A 91 -12.64 20.95 7.34
N GLY A 92 -13.75 21.54 7.80
CA GLY A 92 -13.71 22.63 8.77
C GLY A 92 -12.88 23.81 8.24
N SER A 93 -11.77 24.13 8.92
CA SER A 93 -10.85 25.22 8.56
C SER A 93 -9.65 24.79 7.71
N LEU A 94 -9.58 23.52 7.28
CA LEU A 94 -8.41 23.00 6.56
C LEU A 94 -8.37 23.50 5.10
N PRO A 95 -7.18 23.87 4.57
CA PRO A 95 -7.03 24.36 3.19
C PRO A 95 -7.18 23.24 2.13
N GLY A 96 -7.97 23.50 1.09
CA GLY A 96 -8.43 22.52 0.09
C GLY A 96 -7.57 22.31 -1.17
N ARG A 97 -6.26 22.59 -1.17
CA ARG A 97 -5.46 22.54 -2.41
C ARG A 97 -4.85 21.16 -2.67
N ARG A 98 -5.35 20.48 -3.71
CA ARG A 98 -4.90 19.14 -4.17
C ARG A 98 -3.79 19.17 -5.21
N GLU A 99 -3.70 20.28 -5.96
CA GLU A 99 -2.82 20.46 -7.11
C GLU A 99 -1.54 21.21 -6.71
N GLY A 100 -0.43 20.86 -7.38
CA GLY A 100 0.91 21.38 -7.14
C GLY A 100 0.97 22.90 -7.16
N GLY A 101 1.43 23.50 -6.06
CA GLY A 101 1.56 24.95 -5.92
C GLY A 101 2.85 25.53 -6.51
N GLY A 102 3.18 25.24 -7.77
CA GLY A 102 4.35 25.82 -8.46
C GLY A 102 3.96 26.98 -9.39
N THR A 103 4.82 27.98 -9.54
CA THR A 103 4.71 29.05 -10.57
C THR A 103 4.92 28.54 -12.00
N ARG A 104 5.15 27.24 -12.16
CA ARG A 104 5.20 26.55 -13.45
C ARG A 104 3.75 26.33 -13.89
N GLY A 105 3.24 27.25 -14.73
CA GLY A 105 1.88 27.18 -15.25
C GLY A 105 1.61 25.91 -16.06
N GLU A 106 0.35 25.72 -16.46
CA GLU A 106 -0.14 24.60 -17.30
C GLU A 106 0.79 24.30 -18.50
N SER A 107 1.54 25.29 -19.00
CA SER A 107 2.50 25.16 -20.10
C SER A 107 3.70 24.24 -19.85
N TRP A 108 4.01 23.87 -18.60
CA TRP A 108 5.07 22.89 -18.31
C TRP A 108 4.65 21.48 -18.71
N PHE A 109 3.37 21.15 -18.52
CA PHE A 109 2.82 19.83 -18.76
C PHE A 109 2.21 19.80 -20.15
N ALA A 110 2.66 18.89 -21.02
CA ALA A 110 2.31 18.89 -22.43
C ALA A 110 0.80 18.75 -22.68
N ASP A 111 0.10 18.04 -21.78
CA ASP A 111 -1.35 17.86 -21.79
C ASP A 111 -2.10 18.81 -20.82
N GLY A 112 -1.36 19.70 -20.16
CA GLY A 112 -1.86 20.62 -19.14
C GLY A 112 -2.18 19.96 -17.79
N THR A 113 -1.86 18.69 -17.59
CA THR A 113 -2.17 17.95 -16.36
C THR A 113 -0.94 17.90 -15.44
N PRO A 114 -0.90 18.68 -14.35
CA PRO A 114 0.18 18.58 -13.38
C PRO A 114 0.08 17.28 -12.57
N PRO A 115 1.08 16.96 -11.71
CA PRO A 115 0.91 15.94 -10.69
C PRO A 115 -0.33 16.23 -9.83
N ILE A 116 -1.10 15.19 -9.51
CA ILE A 116 -2.36 15.28 -8.76
C ILE A 116 -2.34 14.27 -7.62
N ALA A 117 -2.68 14.69 -6.41
CA ALA A 117 -2.97 13.76 -5.32
C ALA A 117 -4.40 13.24 -5.42
N LEU A 118 -4.57 11.92 -5.31
CA LEU A 118 -5.88 11.28 -5.35
C LEU A 118 -6.55 11.44 -3.98
N MET A 119 -7.22 12.57 -3.81
CA MET A 119 -7.90 13.00 -2.59
C MET A 119 -9.37 13.34 -2.88
N PRO A 120 -10.24 13.50 -1.86
CA PRO A 120 -11.59 14.07 -1.99
C PRO A 120 -11.60 15.61 -1.86
N GLU A 121 -12.52 16.34 -2.51
CA GLU A 121 -12.44 17.81 -2.72
C GLU A 121 -12.12 18.65 -1.48
N SER A 122 -12.57 18.19 -0.33
CA SER A 122 -12.25 18.74 0.98
C SER A 122 -10.75 18.76 1.33
N ASN A 123 -9.93 18.02 0.58
CA ASN A 123 -8.53 17.70 0.81
C ASN A 123 -8.26 16.97 2.14
N LEU A 124 -9.30 16.38 2.72
CA LEU A 124 -9.26 15.58 3.94
C LEU A 124 -9.82 14.19 3.65
N GLY A 125 -9.02 13.14 3.84
CA GLY A 125 -9.48 11.76 3.80
C GLY A 125 -9.49 11.14 5.20
N LEU A 126 -10.47 10.27 5.47
CA LEU A 126 -10.46 9.43 6.66
C LEU A 126 -9.81 8.08 6.36
N THR A 127 -9.20 7.49 7.38
CA THR A 127 -8.64 6.14 7.35
C THR A 127 -8.96 5.37 8.62
N SER A 128 -9.17 4.05 8.51
CA SER A 128 -9.16 3.14 9.66
C SER A 128 -7.78 2.52 9.91
N SER A 129 -6.94 2.47 8.87
CA SER A 129 -5.57 1.95 8.92
C SER A 129 -4.63 2.86 9.71
N GLU A 130 -3.69 2.26 10.45
CA GLU A 130 -2.60 2.95 11.15
C GLU A 130 -1.50 3.44 10.18
N GLN A 131 -1.40 2.81 9.01
CA GLN A 131 -0.47 3.14 7.93
C GLN A 131 -1.22 3.12 6.60
N PRO A 132 -1.90 4.22 6.22
CA PRO A 132 -2.59 4.30 4.94
C PRO A 132 -1.59 4.33 3.76
N MET A 133 -2.08 4.06 2.55
CA MET A 133 -1.34 4.34 1.32
C MET A 133 -1.84 5.66 0.73
N LEU A 134 -0.92 6.50 0.28
CA LEU A 134 -1.22 7.75 -0.44
C LEU A 134 -1.08 7.50 -1.94
N TYR A 135 -1.99 8.06 -2.74
CA TYR A 135 -2.00 7.83 -4.18
C TYR A 135 -1.79 9.13 -4.95
N PHE A 136 -0.95 9.07 -5.98
CA PHE A 136 -0.57 10.24 -6.80
C PHE A 136 -0.58 9.88 -8.28
N TYR A 137 -1.15 10.76 -9.11
CA TYR A 137 -0.92 10.75 -10.55
C TYR A 137 0.34 11.54 -10.89
N LEU A 138 1.18 10.95 -11.74
CA LEU A 138 2.44 11.49 -12.21
C LEU A 138 2.39 11.66 -13.73
N PRO A 139 2.47 12.90 -14.26
CA PRO A 139 2.60 13.13 -15.69
C PRO A 139 4.00 12.77 -16.20
N PRO A 140 4.20 12.62 -17.53
CA PRO A 140 5.48 12.20 -18.11
C PRO A 140 6.66 13.11 -17.76
N GLU A 141 6.43 14.41 -17.52
CA GLU A 141 7.47 15.40 -17.26
C GLU A 141 8.17 15.23 -15.90
N VAL A 142 7.57 14.45 -14.98
CA VAL A 142 8.17 14.15 -13.67
C VAL A 142 8.72 12.74 -13.57
N ALA A 143 8.68 11.97 -14.66
CA ALA A 143 9.19 10.61 -14.69
C ALA A 143 10.68 10.55 -14.33
N GLY A 144 11.05 9.63 -13.45
CA GLY A 144 12.43 9.43 -13.00
C GLY A 144 13.02 10.51 -12.10
N LEU A 145 12.25 11.54 -11.72
CA LEU A 145 12.68 12.53 -10.72
C LEU A 145 12.64 11.93 -9.31
N GLU A 146 13.29 12.60 -8.36
CA GLU A 146 13.17 12.28 -6.94
C GLU A 146 11.98 13.02 -6.33
N ALA A 147 11.33 12.39 -5.36
CA ALA A 147 10.27 13.00 -4.57
C ALA A 147 10.46 12.71 -3.09
N GLU A 148 9.96 13.61 -2.26
CA GLU A 148 9.97 13.45 -0.81
C GLU A 148 8.56 13.57 -0.23
N LEU A 149 8.16 12.56 0.55
CA LEU A 149 6.95 12.57 1.34
C LEU A 149 7.27 13.01 2.77
N TYR A 150 6.60 14.05 3.26
CA TYR A 150 6.71 14.53 4.63
C TYR A 150 5.39 14.35 5.36
N MET A 151 5.43 14.06 6.65
CA MET A 151 4.25 14.00 7.52
C MET A 151 4.41 14.91 8.74
N PHE A 152 3.34 15.64 9.04
CA PHE A 152 3.25 16.55 10.17
C PHE A 152 1.95 16.29 10.93
N ASN A 153 2.03 16.18 12.24
CA ASN A 153 0.84 16.27 13.10
C ASN A 153 0.44 17.74 13.25
N GLU A 154 -0.86 18.04 13.30
CA GLU A 154 -1.43 19.41 13.28
C GLU A 154 -0.81 20.37 14.33
N ALA A 155 -0.23 19.83 15.41
CA ALA A 155 0.42 20.59 16.49
C ALA A 155 1.92 20.27 16.72
N GLY A 156 2.54 19.44 15.89
CA GLY A 156 3.86 18.83 16.16
C GLY A 156 4.98 19.22 15.17
N PRO A 157 6.25 18.90 15.50
CA PRO A 157 7.35 18.93 14.53
C PRO A 157 7.13 17.89 13.42
N GLU A 158 7.93 17.96 12.35
CA GLU A 158 7.99 16.91 11.33
C GLU A 158 8.15 15.53 11.97
N GLU A 159 7.26 14.60 11.66
CA GLU A 159 7.31 13.25 12.23
C GLU A 159 8.20 12.30 11.43
N GLY A 160 8.51 12.64 10.18
CA GLY A 160 9.48 11.95 9.34
C GLY A 160 9.30 12.25 7.84
N SER A 161 10.24 11.74 7.06
CA SER A 161 10.22 11.83 5.60
C SER A 161 10.60 10.53 4.89
N LEU A 162 10.12 10.38 3.65
CA LEU A 162 10.48 9.33 2.70
C LEU A 162 11.07 9.96 1.46
N THR A 163 12.22 9.51 0.98
CA THR A 163 12.69 9.81 -0.38
C THR A 163 12.32 8.66 -1.31
N ILE A 164 11.82 8.98 -2.50
CA ILE A 164 11.33 8.02 -3.50
C ILE A 164 11.78 8.47 -4.88
N THR A 165 12.46 7.59 -5.61
CA THR A 165 12.67 7.75 -7.04
C THR A 165 11.36 7.44 -7.79
N LEU A 166 10.84 8.40 -8.55
CA LEU A 166 9.60 8.23 -9.30
C LEU A 166 9.80 7.25 -10.48
N PRO A 167 8.76 6.50 -10.88
CA PRO A 167 8.83 5.62 -12.04
C PRO A 167 9.24 6.36 -13.32
N GLN A 168 9.82 5.62 -14.26
CA GLN A 168 10.16 6.14 -15.60
C GLN A 168 8.94 6.30 -16.51
N GLU A 169 7.78 5.84 -16.06
CA GLU A 169 6.51 5.87 -16.79
C GLU A 169 5.51 6.81 -16.12
N SER A 170 4.64 7.43 -16.91
CA SER A 170 3.52 8.21 -16.40
C SER A 170 2.39 7.28 -15.94
N GLY A 171 1.76 7.60 -14.82
CA GLY A 171 0.71 6.78 -14.26
C GLY A 171 0.39 7.16 -12.82
N ILE A 172 -0.37 6.30 -12.17
CA ILE A 172 -0.79 6.44 -10.77
C ILE A 172 0.08 5.53 -9.92
N ILE A 173 0.69 6.09 -8.89
CA ILE A 173 1.49 5.34 -7.93
C ILE A 173 0.81 5.31 -6.56
N GLY A 174 0.99 4.21 -5.84
CA GLY A 174 0.74 4.10 -4.41
C GLY A 174 2.03 4.28 -3.63
N VAL A 175 2.03 5.16 -2.64
CA VAL A 175 3.16 5.46 -1.77
C VAL A 175 2.77 5.07 -0.34
N PRO A 176 3.46 4.09 0.28
CA PRO A 176 3.24 3.77 1.68
C PRO A 176 3.81 4.86 2.59
N LEU A 177 3.27 4.98 3.81
CA LEU A 177 3.97 5.71 4.86
C LEU A 177 5.26 4.93 5.22
N PRO A 178 6.42 5.59 5.33
CA PRO A 178 7.64 4.97 5.84
C PRO A 178 7.44 4.35 7.22
N ASP A 179 8.15 3.27 7.50
CA ASP A 179 8.27 2.72 8.85
C ASP A 179 8.86 3.74 9.85
N ALA A 180 9.61 4.73 9.35
CA ALA A 180 10.15 5.82 10.15
C ALA A 180 9.08 6.82 10.59
N ILE A 181 7.95 6.91 9.88
CA ILE A 181 6.81 7.74 10.28
C ILE A 181 5.99 6.93 11.30
N PRO A 182 5.68 7.50 12.48
CA PRO A 182 4.84 6.84 13.47
C PRO A 182 3.52 6.35 12.88
N GLN A 183 3.02 5.23 13.39
CA GLN A 183 1.65 4.81 13.12
C GLN A 183 0.70 5.94 13.53
N LEU A 184 -0.25 6.27 12.65
CA LEU A 184 -1.18 7.36 12.90
C LEU A 184 -2.01 7.07 14.15
N SER A 185 -2.14 8.04 15.04
CA SER A 185 -2.97 7.93 16.25
C SER A 185 -4.45 8.08 15.92
N VAL A 186 -5.29 7.34 16.61
CA VAL A 186 -6.75 7.45 16.48
C VAL A 186 -7.23 8.86 16.87
N ASP A 187 -8.15 9.39 16.07
CA ASP A 187 -8.76 10.71 16.16
C ASP A 187 -7.82 11.90 15.91
N GLU A 188 -6.57 11.65 15.52
CA GLU A 188 -5.60 12.68 15.15
C GLU A 188 -5.58 12.95 13.63
N THR A 189 -5.35 14.21 13.28
CA THR A 189 -5.22 14.68 11.90
C THR A 189 -3.76 14.98 11.59
N TYR A 190 -3.30 14.44 10.47
CA TYR A 190 -1.97 14.64 9.96
C TYR A 190 -2.03 15.34 8.61
N ARG A 191 -1.06 16.19 8.37
CA ARG A 191 -0.81 16.85 7.10
C ARG A 191 0.38 16.20 6.43
N TRP A 192 0.19 15.75 5.20
CA TRP A 192 1.29 15.28 4.37
C TRP A 192 1.64 16.30 3.28
N TYR A 193 2.89 16.27 2.86
CA TYR A 193 3.39 16.99 1.68
C TYR A 193 4.14 16.02 0.79
N PHE A 194 3.91 16.10 -0.51
CA PHE A 194 4.67 15.35 -1.50
C PHE A 194 5.38 16.34 -2.41
N ALA A 195 6.69 16.47 -2.23
CA ALA A 195 7.54 17.43 -2.92
C ALA A 195 8.36 16.73 -4.00
N ILE A 196 8.05 16.97 -5.27
CA ILE A 196 8.79 16.44 -6.42
C ILE A 196 9.93 17.41 -6.74
N GLN A 197 11.15 16.91 -6.70
CA GLN A 197 12.38 17.66 -6.88
C GLN A 197 12.62 17.92 -8.37
N VAL A 198 12.41 19.16 -8.80
CA VAL A 198 12.57 19.55 -10.21
C VAL A 198 14.01 19.93 -10.53
N ASP A 199 14.68 20.59 -9.58
CA ASP A 199 16.10 20.94 -9.67
C ASP A 199 16.77 20.52 -8.36
N PRO A 200 17.75 19.58 -8.41
CA PRO A 200 18.38 19.08 -7.21
C PRO A 200 19.28 20.10 -6.49
N VAL A 201 19.67 21.18 -7.18
CA VAL A 201 20.51 22.26 -6.64
C VAL A 201 19.64 23.41 -6.12
N ASP A 202 18.55 23.74 -6.82
CA ASP A 202 17.61 24.80 -6.42
C ASP A 202 16.18 24.29 -6.27
N ARG A 203 15.83 23.93 -5.03
CA ARG A 203 14.52 23.38 -4.67
C ARG A 203 13.38 24.40 -4.61
N SER A 204 13.64 25.68 -4.90
CA SER A 204 12.59 26.72 -4.90
C SER A 204 11.49 26.49 -5.94
N GLY A 205 11.78 25.65 -6.94
CA GLY A 205 10.87 25.28 -8.02
C GLY A 205 10.22 23.90 -7.90
N ASP A 206 10.30 23.25 -6.74
CA ASP A 206 9.71 21.92 -6.51
C ASP A 206 8.19 21.95 -6.67
N LEU A 207 7.62 20.85 -7.17
CA LEU A 207 6.17 20.67 -7.28
C LEU A 207 5.67 20.09 -5.96
N ILE A 208 4.85 20.84 -5.23
CA ILE A 208 4.40 20.45 -3.89
C ILE A 208 2.91 20.15 -3.89
N LEU A 209 2.56 18.89 -3.66
CA LEU A 209 1.20 18.45 -3.34
C LEU A 209 1.04 18.39 -1.81
N SER A 210 -0.18 18.58 -1.32
CA SER A 210 -0.46 18.44 0.12
C SER A 210 -1.89 18.00 0.37
N GLY A 211 -2.12 17.35 1.50
CA GLY A 211 -3.45 16.99 1.95
C GLY A 211 -3.45 16.53 3.39
N PHE A 212 -4.63 16.14 3.85
CA PHE A 212 -4.86 15.74 5.23
C PHE A 212 -5.37 14.31 5.31
N VAL A 213 -4.85 13.57 6.28
CA VAL A 213 -5.35 12.27 6.67
C VAL A 213 -5.73 12.30 8.13
N ARG A 214 -6.92 11.82 8.46
CA ARG A 214 -7.35 11.62 9.83
C ARG A 214 -7.64 10.15 10.07
N ARG A 215 -6.98 9.56 11.06
CA ARG A 215 -7.30 8.21 11.48
C ARG A 215 -8.51 8.26 12.41
N ILE A 216 -9.50 7.42 12.17
CA ILE A 216 -10.65 7.25 13.07
C ILE A 216 -10.58 5.88 13.74
N ALA A 217 -11.27 5.74 14.87
CA ALA A 217 -11.38 4.45 15.54
C ALA A 217 -12.07 3.44 14.62
N GLY A 218 -11.57 2.21 14.58
CA GLY A 218 -12.25 1.13 13.86
C GLY A 218 -13.62 0.85 14.47
N ASP A 219 -14.65 0.79 13.63
CA ASP A 219 -16.01 0.45 14.05
C ASP A 219 -16.21 -1.09 13.99
N PRO A 220 -16.51 -1.76 15.12
CA PRO A 220 -16.81 -3.20 15.11
C PRO A 220 -18.00 -3.57 14.22
N ALA A 221 -19.00 -2.69 14.07
CA ALA A 221 -20.14 -2.93 13.19
C ALA A 221 -19.72 -2.90 11.72
N LEU A 222 -18.81 -1.99 11.35
CA LEU A 222 -18.19 -1.95 10.03
C LEU A 222 -17.40 -3.24 9.76
N GLN A 223 -16.55 -3.68 10.69
CA GLN A 223 -15.77 -4.93 10.54
C GLN A 223 -16.67 -6.15 10.38
N GLN A 224 -17.74 -6.24 11.16
CA GLN A 224 -18.72 -7.32 11.03
C GLN A 224 -19.39 -7.31 9.65
N ARG A 225 -19.77 -6.12 9.15
CA ARG A 225 -20.37 -5.96 7.81
C ARG A 225 -19.39 -6.39 6.71
N LEU A 226 -18.14 -5.94 6.77
CA LEU A 226 -17.09 -6.33 5.81
C LEU A 226 -16.79 -7.84 5.84
N SER A 227 -16.84 -8.49 7.01
CA SER A 227 -16.60 -9.94 7.11
C SER A 227 -17.70 -10.82 6.50
N THR A 228 -18.90 -10.25 6.28
CA THR A 228 -20.07 -10.97 5.77
C THR A 228 -20.37 -10.63 4.31
N LEU A 229 -19.98 -9.45 3.85
CA LEU A 229 -20.19 -9.02 2.46
C LEU A 229 -19.08 -9.52 1.54
N PRO A 230 -19.41 -9.75 0.26
CA PRO A 230 -18.42 -9.94 -0.79
C PRO A 230 -17.45 -8.76 -0.89
N VAL A 231 -16.21 -9.02 -1.29
CA VAL A 231 -15.14 -8.01 -1.32
C VAL A 231 -15.45 -6.86 -2.28
N GLU A 232 -16.24 -7.13 -3.32
CA GLU A 232 -16.71 -6.14 -4.28
C GLU A 232 -17.62 -5.07 -3.70
N ASP A 233 -18.26 -5.32 -2.56
CA ASP A 233 -19.11 -4.34 -1.89
C ASP A 233 -18.32 -3.50 -0.86
N HIS A 234 -17.08 -3.90 -0.51
CA HIS A 234 -16.31 -3.28 0.56
C HIS A 234 -15.97 -1.81 0.25
N ALA A 235 -15.65 -1.47 -0.99
CA ALA A 235 -15.36 -0.10 -1.39
C ALA A 235 -16.53 0.85 -1.13
N SER A 236 -17.76 0.41 -1.44
CA SER A 236 -18.99 1.17 -1.18
C SER A 236 -19.23 1.35 0.31
N VAL A 237 -19.01 0.29 1.08
CA VAL A 237 -19.13 0.32 2.54
C VAL A 237 -18.11 1.29 3.18
N TYR A 238 -16.87 1.32 2.70
CA TYR A 238 -15.89 2.33 3.12
C TYR A 238 -16.33 3.75 2.71
N GLY A 239 -16.83 3.91 1.49
CA GLY A 239 -17.32 5.18 0.97
C GLY A 239 -18.48 5.77 1.80
N GLU A 240 -19.43 4.93 2.22
CA GLU A 240 -20.54 5.30 3.11
C GLU A 240 -20.06 5.87 4.46
N GLN A 241 -18.89 5.44 4.94
CA GLN A 241 -18.27 5.91 6.19
C GLN A 241 -17.26 7.05 5.97
N GLY A 242 -17.06 7.49 4.72
CA GLY A 242 -16.06 8.51 4.38
C GLY A 242 -14.60 8.03 4.49
N LEU A 243 -14.37 6.71 4.59
CA LEU A 243 -13.06 6.07 4.70
C LEU A 243 -12.34 6.04 3.33
N TRP A 244 -11.95 7.24 2.87
CA TRP A 244 -11.34 7.47 1.56
C TRP A 244 -10.11 6.59 1.32
N PHE A 245 -9.16 6.58 2.26
CA PHE A 245 -7.90 5.87 2.08
C PHE A 245 -8.07 4.36 2.06
N ASP A 246 -9.03 3.81 2.82
CA ASP A 246 -9.36 2.38 2.78
C ASP A 246 -10.02 2.00 1.45
N ALA A 247 -10.97 2.82 0.97
CA ALA A 247 -11.67 2.59 -0.29
C ALA A 247 -10.74 2.63 -1.51
N ILE A 248 -9.93 3.68 -1.63
CA ILE A 248 -9.00 3.84 -2.76
C ILE A 248 -7.93 2.75 -2.76
N ASN A 249 -7.42 2.37 -1.57
CA ASN A 249 -6.39 1.35 -1.46
C ASN A 249 -6.90 -0.04 -1.86
N LEU A 250 -8.14 -0.37 -1.47
CA LEU A 250 -8.80 -1.60 -1.91
C LEU A 250 -8.91 -1.65 -3.43
N LEU A 251 -9.46 -0.61 -4.06
CA LEU A 251 -9.69 -0.59 -5.50
C LEU A 251 -8.40 -0.57 -6.31
N ALA A 252 -7.39 0.19 -5.86
CA ALA A 252 -6.07 0.17 -6.47
C ALA A 252 -5.46 -1.24 -6.41
N SER A 253 -5.52 -1.90 -5.25
CA SER A 253 -4.99 -3.26 -5.07
C SER A 253 -5.69 -4.28 -5.97
N MET A 254 -7.03 -4.22 -6.05
CA MET A 254 -7.82 -5.14 -6.88
C MET A 254 -7.55 -4.91 -8.37
N ARG A 255 -7.47 -3.64 -8.81
CA ARG A 255 -7.18 -3.30 -10.20
C ARG A 255 -5.75 -3.67 -10.60
N SER A 256 -4.76 -3.57 -9.70
CA SER A 256 -3.39 -4.03 -9.97
C SER A 256 -3.30 -5.55 -10.07
N GLN A 257 -4.09 -6.30 -9.30
CA GLN A 257 -4.09 -7.77 -9.32
C GLN A 257 -4.85 -8.35 -10.52
N ASP A 258 -5.95 -7.73 -10.93
CA ASP A 258 -6.76 -8.16 -12.07
C ASP A 258 -7.14 -6.97 -12.98
N PRO A 259 -6.21 -6.46 -13.80
CA PRO A 259 -6.42 -5.24 -14.60
C PRO A 259 -7.51 -5.34 -15.66
N ASN A 260 -7.89 -6.56 -16.07
CA ASN A 260 -8.91 -6.81 -17.10
C ASN A 260 -10.30 -7.00 -16.51
N ASN A 261 -10.44 -6.98 -15.18
CA ASN A 261 -11.73 -7.09 -14.52
C ASN A 261 -12.51 -5.79 -14.66
N THR A 262 -13.54 -5.81 -15.50
CA THR A 262 -14.36 -4.63 -15.76
C THR A 262 -15.03 -4.08 -14.50
N GLN A 263 -15.32 -4.93 -13.51
CA GLN A 263 -15.95 -4.48 -12.26
C GLN A 263 -15.01 -3.59 -11.45
N TRP A 264 -13.74 -3.99 -11.28
CA TRP A 264 -12.74 -3.18 -10.57
C TRP A 264 -12.42 -1.89 -11.30
N VAL A 265 -12.32 -1.95 -12.63
CA VAL A 265 -12.12 -0.75 -13.47
C VAL A 265 -13.28 0.22 -13.29
N THR A 266 -14.53 -0.24 -13.40
CA THR A 266 -15.69 0.65 -13.27
C THR A 266 -15.82 1.22 -11.85
N GLN A 267 -15.60 0.42 -10.79
CA GLN A 267 -15.65 0.96 -9.42
C GLN A 267 -14.55 2.01 -9.18
N TRP A 268 -13.33 1.77 -9.67
CA TRP A 268 -12.23 2.74 -9.62
C TRP A 268 -12.57 4.06 -10.31
N GLU A 269 -13.02 3.99 -11.56
CA GLU A 269 -13.42 5.16 -12.35
C GLU A 269 -14.56 5.92 -11.67
N THR A 270 -15.53 5.19 -11.12
CA THR A 270 -16.68 5.79 -10.44
C THR A 270 -16.28 6.49 -9.13
N LEU A 271 -15.37 5.88 -8.34
CA LEU A 271 -14.83 6.52 -7.14
C LEU A 271 -14.10 7.81 -7.49
N LEU A 272 -13.22 7.78 -8.49
CA LEU A 272 -12.47 8.98 -8.89
C LEU A 272 -13.36 10.06 -9.50
N GLN A 273 -14.39 9.69 -10.27
CA GLN A 273 -15.37 10.64 -10.77
C GLN A 273 -16.14 11.31 -9.63
N SER A 274 -16.41 10.63 -8.53
CA SER A 274 -17.13 11.21 -7.38
C SER A 274 -16.37 12.35 -6.67
N VAL A 275 -15.09 12.55 -7.02
CA VAL A 275 -14.21 13.57 -6.46
C VAL A 275 -13.52 14.42 -7.54
N ASP A 276 -14.11 14.49 -8.75
CA ASP A 276 -13.65 15.26 -9.91
C ASP A 276 -12.24 14.85 -10.42
N LEU A 277 -11.91 13.56 -10.33
CA LEU A 277 -10.65 12.96 -10.79
C LEU A 277 -10.82 12.05 -12.01
N GLU A 278 -11.94 12.15 -12.74
CA GLU A 278 -12.24 11.30 -13.90
C GLU A 278 -11.20 11.41 -15.02
N ARG A 279 -10.55 12.57 -15.18
CA ARG A 279 -9.51 12.82 -16.21
C ARG A 279 -8.29 11.92 -16.06
N ILE A 280 -7.97 11.48 -14.84
CA ILE A 280 -6.83 10.59 -14.57
C ILE A 280 -7.25 9.15 -14.32
N ALA A 281 -8.55 8.84 -14.30
CA ALA A 281 -9.03 7.53 -13.86
C ALA A 281 -8.56 6.36 -14.73
N ALA A 282 -8.42 6.61 -16.05
CA ALA A 282 -7.95 5.63 -17.02
C ALA A 282 -6.41 5.43 -17.02
N GLN A 283 -5.65 6.24 -16.27
CA GLN A 283 -4.19 6.13 -16.20
C GLN A 283 -3.78 4.77 -15.60
N PRO A 284 -2.61 4.22 -16.00
CA PRO A 284 -2.13 2.94 -15.49
C PRO A 284 -1.78 3.05 -13.99
N LEU A 285 -2.06 2.00 -13.23
CA LEU A 285 -1.51 1.84 -11.88
C LEU A 285 -0.11 1.23 -12.01
N LEU A 286 0.90 1.94 -11.52
CA LEU A 286 2.29 1.53 -11.56
C LEU A 286 2.67 0.91 -10.21
N ASP A 287 3.41 -0.20 -10.27
CA ASP A 287 3.97 -0.81 -9.07
C ASP A 287 5.33 -0.17 -8.74
N VAL A 288 5.39 0.52 -7.61
CA VAL A 288 6.62 1.15 -7.09
C VAL A 288 7.53 0.09 -6.43
N SER A 289 7.04 -1.13 -6.22
CA SER A 289 7.72 -2.22 -5.51
C SER A 289 8.63 -3.07 -6.41
N SER A 290 8.44 -3.03 -7.73
CA SER A 290 9.05 -3.98 -8.67
C SER A 290 10.35 -3.53 -9.31
N ASP A 291 10.69 -2.25 -9.24
CA ASP A 291 12.03 -1.78 -9.59
C ASP A 291 12.79 -1.44 -8.31
N ASN A 292 13.97 -2.02 -8.17
CA ASN A 292 14.87 -2.07 -7.02
C ASN A 292 15.36 -0.69 -6.51
N GLN A 293 14.47 0.28 -6.23
CA GLN A 293 14.78 1.70 -5.95
C GLN A 293 13.97 2.32 -4.79
N VAL A 294 13.32 1.55 -3.92
CA VAL A 294 12.94 2.08 -2.58
C VAL A 294 14.19 2.05 -1.70
N SER A 295 15.15 2.93 -1.97
CA SER A 295 16.19 3.26 -1.00
C SER A 295 15.59 4.22 0.02
N ALA A 296 14.90 3.67 1.03
CA ALA A 296 14.47 4.46 2.18
C ALA A 296 15.71 4.98 2.93
N THR A 297 16.21 6.14 2.53
CA THR A 297 17.30 6.82 3.22
C THR A 297 16.68 7.62 4.36
N VAL A 298 16.73 7.04 5.55
CA VAL A 298 16.26 7.63 6.80
C VAL A 298 17.07 8.91 7.10
N THR A 299 16.45 10.08 6.95
CA THR A 299 17.01 11.35 7.45
C THR A 299 16.24 11.75 8.71
N ILE A 300 16.75 11.36 9.88
CA ILE A 300 16.26 11.90 11.15
C ILE A 300 16.93 13.26 11.33
N PRO A 301 16.19 14.39 11.47
CA PRO A 301 16.81 15.65 11.83
C PRO A 301 17.44 15.51 13.23
N THR A 302 18.77 15.56 13.29
CA THR A 302 19.49 15.64 14.57
C THR A 302 19.05 16.91 15.30
N PRO A 303 18.70 16.85 16.60
CA PRO A 303 18.47 18.05 17.38
C PRO A 303 19.76 18.86 17.40
N SER A 304 19.77 19.97 16.66
CA SER A 304 20.89 20.89 16.62
C SER A 304 21.18 21.38 18.03
N THR A 305 22.37 21.06 18.54
CA THR A 305 22.97 21.71 19.70
C THR A 305 22.96 23.22 19.50
N LEU A 306 22.10 23.90 20.25
CA LEU A 306 22.15 25.33 20.52
C LEU A 306 23.52 25.67 21.13
N SER A 307 24.44 26.15 20.31
CA SER A 307 25.57 26.96 20.76
C SER A 307 26.20 27.68 19.57
N ASP A 308 26.43 28.97 19.74
CA ASP A 308 27.07 29.95 18.85
C ASP A 308 26.27 30.50 17.67
N LEU A 309 25.33 31.39 18.01
CA LEU A 309 25.28 32.72 17.40
C LEU A 309 25.08 33.76 18.51
N THR A 310 26.17 34.33 18.99
CA THR A 310 26.18 35.60 19.71
C THR A 310 25.83 36.72 18.72
N PHE A 311 24.90 37.58 19.15
CA PHE A 311 24.51 38.83 18.46
C PHE A 311 25.66 39.82 18.31
#